data_AF-A0A834ERA8-F1
#
_entry.id   AF-A0A834ERA8-F1
#
_cell.length_a   1.000
_cell.length_b   1.000
_cell.length_c   1.000
_cell.angle_alpha   90.00
_cell.angle_beta   90.00
_cell.angle_gamma   90.00
#
_symmetry.space_group_name_H-M   'P 1'
#
loop_
_entity.id
_entity.type
_entity.pdbx_description
1 polymer ?
#
loop_
_entity_poly.entity_id
_entity_poly.type
_entity_poly.pdbx_seq_one_letter_code
_entity_poly.pdbx_strand_id
1 'polypeptide(L)'
;MAEMWTRSPIMQGNTEQHQLALISQLCGSITPEVWPNVDKYELFEKLDLVKGQKRKVKDRLKAYVRDPYALDLIDKLLVLDPAQRIDSDDALNHDFFWSDPMPSDLKSMLSTHLTSMFEYLAPPRKKGSQIAQPSTNQSRNPTTTNQTEFERVF
;
A
#
# COMPACT_ATOMS: atom_id res chain seq x y z
N MET A 1 -4.05 -8.21 -0.30
CA MET A 1 -4.79 -7.00 0.13
C MET A 1 -4.08 -6.23 1.24
N ALA A 2 -3.84 -6.83 2.42
CA ALA A 2 -3.19 -6.13 3.54
C ALA A 2 -1.85 -5.43 3.19
N GLU A 3 -1.04 -6.07 2.35
CA GLU A 3 0.26 -5.55 1.90
C GLU A 3 0.19 -4.21 1.17
N MET A 4 -0.96 -3.86 0.60
CA MET A 4 -1.14 -2.55 -0.05
C MET A 4 -0.95 -1.40 0.92
N TRP A 5 -1.26 -1.61 2.21
CA TRP A 5 -1.06 -0.63 3.27
C TRP A 5 0.22 -0.87 4.07
N THR A 6 0.57 -2.12 4.40
CA THR A 6 1.76 -2.43 5.21
C THR A 6 3.07 -2.34 4.43
N ARG A 7 3.03 -2.31 3.08
CA ARG A 7 4.18 -2.28 2.16
C ARG A 7 5.17 -3.44 2.33
N SER A 8 4.78 -4.45 3.10
CA SER A 8 5.58 -5.64 3.40
C SER A 8 4.66 -6.81 3.76
N PRO A 9 5.10 -8.06 3.53
CA PRO A 9 4.31 -9.24 3.87
C PRO A 9 3.97 -9.31 5.37
N ILE A 10 2.71 -9.56 5.69
CA ILE A 10 2.19 -9.51 7.07
C ILE A 10 2.56 -10.73 7.94
N MET A 11 2.94 -11.85 7.30
CA MET A 11 3.32 -13.10 7.96
C MET A 11 4.51 -13.70 7.22
N GLN A 12 5.71 -13.49 7.74
CA GLN A 12 6.98 -13.92 7.15
C GLN A 12 7.59 -15.09 7.93
N GLY A 13 7.02 -16.28 7.75
CA GLY A 13 7.52 -17.51 8.35
C GLY A 13 8.74 -18.03 7.61
N ASN A 14 9.73 -18.51 8.37
CA ASN A 14 10.95 -19.11 7.82
C ASN A 14 10.83 -20.63 7.61
N THR A 15 9.82 -21.25 8.23
CA THR A 15 9.49 -22.69 8.14
C THR A 15 7.97 -22.84 8.17
N GLU A 16 7.45 -23.99 7.77
CA GLU A 16 6.00 -24.26 7.81
C GLU A 16 5.43 -24.12 9.23
N GLN A 17 6.12 -24.65 10.23
CA GLN A 17 5.71 -24.53 11.64
C GLN A 17 5.73 -23.08 12.11
N HIS A 18 6.76 -22.31 11.74
CA HIS A 18 6.80 -20.88 12.06
C HIS A 18 5.66 -20.12 11.35
N GLN A 19 5.37 -20.44 10.09
CA GLN A 19 4.26 -19.83 9.35
C GLN A 19 2.91 -20.10 10.03
N LEU A 20 2.66 -21.33 10.49
CA LEU A 20 1.45 -21.69 11.23
C LEU A 20 1.35 -20.97 12.58
N ALA A 21 2.47 -20.77 13.26
CA ALA A 21 2.52 -19.98 14.49
C ALA A 21 2.15 -18.51 14.22
N LEU A 22 2.66 -17.90 13.13
CA LEU A 22 2.32 -16.53 12.75
C LEU A 22 0.84 -16.38 12.36
N ILE A 23 0.31 -17.34 11.59
CA ILE A 23 -1.12 -17.40 11.26
C ILE A 23 -1.95 -17.47 12.55
N SER A 24 -1.58 -18.35 13.49
CA SER A 24 -2.30 -18.49 14.76
C SER A 24 -2.25 -17.21 15.61
N GLN A 25 -1.11 -16.51 15.63
CA GLN A 25 -0.95 -15.25 16.35
C GLN A 25 -1.77 -14.09 15.77
N LEU A 26 -2.09 -14.12 14.47
CA LEU A 26 -2.84 -13.07 13.79
C LEU A 26 -4.33 -13.41 13.67
N CYS A 27 -4.64 -14.59 13.14
CA CYS A 27 -5.99 -15.04 12.83
C CYS A 27 -6.71 -15.72 14.01
N GLY A 28 -5.98 -16.04 15.09
CA GLY A 28 -6.47 -16.81 16.24
C GLY A 28 -6.02 -18.26 16.18
N SER A 29 -6.11 -18.98 17.31
CA SER A 29 -5.72 -20.38 17.39
C SER A 29 -6.56 -21.26 16.46
N ILE A 30 -5.90 -22.18 15.77
CA ILE A 30 -6.57 -23.20 14.94
C ILE A 30 -7.21 -24.23 15.88
N THR A 31 -8.54 -24.14 16.04
CA THR A 31 -9.32 -25.06 16.88
C THR A 31 -10.53 -25.60 16.11
N PRO A 32 -11.06 -26.78 16.48
CA PRO A 32 -12.28 -27.32 15.86
C PRO A 32 -13.52 -26.43 16.00
N GLU A 33 -13.51 -25.48 16.95
CA GLU A 33 -14.59 -24.50 17.14
C GLU A 33 -14.65 -23.48 15.99
N VAL A 34 -13.49 -22.99 15.54
CA VAL A 34 -13.41 -22.00 14.44
C VAL A 34 -13.22 -22.65 13.07
N TRP A 35 -12.70 -23.88 13.03
CA TRP A 35 -12.52 -24.66 11.82
C TRP A 35 -13.02 -26.09 12.05
N PRO A 36 -14.30 -26.37 11.73
CA PRO A 36 -14.88 -27.69 11.89
C PRO A 36 -14.12 -28.74 11.07
N ASN A 37 -13.90 -29.92 11.65
CA ASN A 37 -13.17 -31.04 11.05
C ASN A 37 -11.66 -30.82 10.86
N VAL A 38 -11.06 -29.77 11.42
CA VAL A 38 -9.60 -29.56 11.34
C VAL A 38 -8.80 -30.67 12.04
N ASP A 39 -9.42 -31.32 13.01
CA ASP A 39 -8.90 -32.50 13.72
C ASP A 39 -8.74 -33.73 12.82
N LYS A 40 -9.42 -33.78 11.67
CA LYS A 40 -9.30 -34.88 10.70
C LYS A 40 -8.00 -34.84 9.90
N TYR A 41 -7.28 -33.72 9.91
CA TYR A 41 -6.01 -33.63 9.19
C TYR A 41 -4.91 -34.41 9.94
N GLU A 42 -4.22 -35.30 9.23
CA GLU A 42 -3.16 -36.15 9.82
C GLU A 42 -2.02 -35.37 10.49
N LEU A 43 -1.78 -34.13 10.04
CA LEU A 43 -0.75 -33.26 10.57
C LEU A 43 -1.22 -32.46 11.79
N PHE A 44 -2.52 -32.36 12.06
CA PHE A 44 -3.06 -31.54 13.15
C PHE A 44 -2.54 -31.99 14.52
N GLU A 45 -2.42 -33.29 14.75
CA GLU A 45 -1.87 -33.84 15.99
C GLU A 45 -0.33 -33.83 16.04
N LYS A 46 0.32 -33.83 14.89
CA LYS A 46 1.80 -33.89 14.77
C LYS A 46 2.45 -32.52 14.88
N LEU A 47 1.71 -31.45 14.56
CA LEU A 47 2.19 -30.08 14.58
C LEU A 47 1.95 -29.44 15.94
N ASP A 48 2.97 -28.75 16.46
CA ASP A 48 2.83 -27.96 17.68
C ASP A 48 2.13 -26.62 17.35
N LEU A 49 0.80 -26.62 17.50
CA LEU A 49 -0.05 -25.47 17.24
C LEU A 49 -0.24 -24.62 18.49
N VAL A 50 -0.05 -23.30 18.34
CA VAL A 50 -0.19 -22.34 19.44
C VAL A 50 -1.64 -22.24 19.88
N LYS A 51 -1.90 -22.54 21.16
CA LYS A 51 -3.23 -22.47 21.79
C LYS A 51 -3.47 -21.13 22.49
N GLY A 52 -4.74 -20.75 22.68
CA GLY A 52 -5.14 -19.56 23.43
C GLY A 52 -4.93 -18.22 22.70
N GLN A 53 -4.62 -18.23 21.40
CA GLN A 53 -4.51 -17.01 20.62
C GLN A 53 -5.91 -16.52 20.21
N LYS A 54 -6.19 -15.25 20.53
CA LYS A 54 -7.38 -14.56 20.04
C LYS A 54 -7.10 -13.97 18.65
N ARG A 55 -8.14 -13.88 17.83
CA ARG A 55 -8.09 -13.22 16.53
C ARG A 55 -7.78 -11.72 16.72
N LYS A 56 -6.77 -11.22 15.98
CA LYS A 56 -6.23 -9.85 16.08
C LYS A 56 -6.04 -9.21 14.71
N VAL A 57 -6.67 -9.73 13.65
CA VAL A 57 -6.51 -9.25 12.26
C VAL A 57 -6.82 -7.75 12.16
N LYS A 58 -8.04 -7.35 12.57
CA LYS A 58 -8.45 -5.94 12.53
C LYS A 58 -7.56 -5.09 13.43
N ASP A 59 -7.25 -5.54 14.65
CA ASP A 59 -6.44 -4.78 15.61
C ASP A 59 -5.03 -4.50 15.10
N ARG A 60 -4.35 -5.50 14.52
CA ARG A 60 -3.00 -5.32 13.94
C ARG A 60 -3.03 -4.40 12.73
N LEU A 61 -4.06 -4.51 11.89
CA LEU A 61 -4.15 -3.74 10.65
C LEU A 61 -4.72 -2.33 10.85
N LYS A 62 -5.39 -2.05 11.96
CA LYS A 62 -6.02 -0.74 12.27
C LYS A 62 -5.03 0.43 12.25
N ALA A 63 -3.75 0.18 12.55
CA ALA A 63 -2.70 1.19 12.46
C ALA A 63 -2.38 1.60 11.02
N TYR A 64 -2.61 0.72 10.05
CA TYR A 64 -2.25 0.90 8.64
C TYR A 64 -3.47 1.20 7.75
N VAL A 65 -4.57 0.47 7.99
CA VAL A 65 -5.82 0.56 7.25
C VAL A 65 -6.83 1.30 8.12
N ARG A 66 -7.20 2.52 7.71
CA ARG A 66 -8.17 3.35 8.43
C ARG A 66 -9.60 3.11 7.98
N ASP A 67 -9.77 2.65 6.74
CA ASP A 67 -11.07 2.34 6.16
C ASP A 67 -11.67 1.08 6.82
N PRO A 68 -12.85 1.18 7.46
CA PRO A 68 -13.54 0.03 8.05
C PRO A 68 -13.89 -1.06 7.04
N TYR A 69 -14.28 -0.71 5.81
CA TYR A 69 -14.69 -1.71 4.81
C TYR A 69 -13.48 -2.49 4.28
N ALA A 70 -12.34 -1.82 4.10
CA ALA A 70 -11.09 -2.48 3.78
C ALA A 70 -10.65 -3.46 4.87
N LEU A 71 -10.76 -3.06 6.15
CA LEU A 71 -10.47 -3.94 7.29
C LEU A 71 -11.40 -5.15 7.35
N ASP A 72 -12.69 -4.94 7.08
CA ASP A 72 -13.67 -6.02 7.10
C ASP A 72 -13.46 -7.04 5.98
N LEU A 73 -13.17 -6.56 4.76
CA LEU A 73 -12.86 -7.45 3.64
C LEU A 73 -11.58 -8.25 3.90
N ILE A 74 -10.52 -7.64 4.45
CA ILE A 74 -9.30 -8.35 4.82
C ILE A 74 -9.60 -9.41 5.90
N ASP A 75 -10.46 -9.09 6.87
CA ASP A 75 -10.86 -10.03 7.91
C ASP A 75 -11.58 -11.26 7.32
N LYS A 76 -12.50 -11.06 6.38
CA LYS A 76 -13.20 -12.14 5.67
C LYS A 76 -12.29 -12.97 4.77
N LEU A 77 -11.27 -12.36 4.17
CA LEU A 77 -10.25 -13.06 3.38
C LEU A 77 -9.29 -13.91 4.24
N LEU A 78 -9.03 -13.49 5.49
CA LEU A 78 -8.12 -14.18 6.42
C LEU A 78 -8.86 -15.08 7.41
N VAL A 79 -9.98 -15.69 6.98
CA VAL A 79 -10.68 -16.73 7.74
C VAL A 79 -9.89 -18.05 7.65
N LEU A 80 -9.73 -18.72 8.79
CA LEU A 80 -8.95 -19.96 8.91
C LEU A 80 -9.60 -21.09 8.11
N ASP A 81 -10.87 -21.37 8.40
CA ASP A 81 -11.66 -22.37 7.68
C ASP A 81 -11.90 -21.93 6.23
N PRO A 82 -11.38 -22.66 5.23
CA PRO A 82 -11.60 -22.33 3.83
C PRO A 82 -13.08 -22.39 3.42
N ALA A 83 -13.92 -23.19 4.10
CA ALA A 83 -15.35 -23.26 3.78
C ALA A 83 -16.13 -22.02 4.21
N GLN A 84 -15.61 -21.26 5.18
CA GLN A 84 -16.19 -19.99 5.65
C GLN A 84 -15.47 -18.76 5.09
N ARG A 85 -14.36 -18.96 4.36
CA ARG A 85 -13.61 -17.86 3.75
C ARG A 85 -14.40 -17.32 2.57
N ILE A 86 -14.49 -16.00 2.48
CA ILE A 86 -15.17 -15.32 1.38
C ILE A 86 -14.58 -15.74 0.04
N ASP A 87 -15.45 -16.03 -0.93
CA ASP A 87 -15.04 -16.32 -2.29
C ASP A 87 -14.83 -15.03 -3.10
N SER A 88 -14.47 -15.17 -4.38
CA SER A 88 -14.23 -14.02 -5.24
C SER A 88 -15.49 -13.22 -5.56
N ASP A 89 -16.64 -13.91 -5.72
CA ASP A 89 -17.88 -13.28 -6.16
C ASP A 89 -18.49 -12.45 -5.02
N ASP A 90 -18.51 -13.00 -3.81
CA ASP A 90 -18.91 -12.28 -2.61
C ASP A 90 -17.93 -11.15 -2.28
N ALA A 91 -16.62 -11.36 -2.50
CA ALA A 91 -15.61 -10.33 -2.27
C ALA A 91 -15.76 -9.13 -3.22
N LEU A 92 -16.10 -9.37 -4.49
CA LEU A 92 -16.35 -8.30 -5.47
C LEU A 92 -17.64 -7.52 -5.17
N ASN A 93 -18.63 -8.16 -4.55
CA ASN A 93 -19.87 -7.53 -4.11
C ASN A 93 -19.76 -6.87 -2.72
N HIS A 94 -18.59 -6.88 -2.08
CA HIS A 94 -18.37 -6.28 -0.77
C HIS A 94 -18.43 -4.74 -0.83
N ASP A 95 -18.97 -4.12 0.23
CA ASP A 95 -19.12 -2.66 0.37
C ASP A 95 -17.83 -1.86 0.13
N PHE A 96 -16.67 -2.49 0.33
CA PHE A 96 -15.35 -1.91 0.03
C PHE A 96 -15.23 -1.43 -1.43
N PHE A 97 -15.88 -2.09 -2.40
CA PHE A 97 -15.83 -1.70 -3.81
C PHE A 97 -16.99 -0.78 -4.24
N TRP A 98 -18.01 -0.63 -3.38
CA TRP A 98 -19.28 0.06 -3.71
C TRP A 98 -19.59 1.22 -2.77
N SER A 99 -18.66 1.58 -1.89
CA SER A 99 -18.75 2.73 -0.99
C SER A 99 -17.75 3.81 -1.40
N ASP A 100 -18.05 5.06 -1.03
CA ASP A 100 -17.15 6.17 -1.31
C ASP A 100 -15.88 6.08 -0.44
N PRO A 101 -14.67 6.32 -0.99
CA PRO A 101 -14.40 6.66 -2.38
C PRO A 101 -14.45 5.44 -3.32
N MET A 102 -15.20 5.57 -4.42
CA MET A 102 -15.30 4.53 -5.44
C MET A 102 -13.95 4.21 -6.10
N PRO A 103 -13.73 2.96 -6.57
CA PRO A 103 -12.51 2.57 -7.28
C PRO A 103 -12.17 3.49 -8.46
N SER A 104 -10.89 3.86 -8.56
CA SER A 104 -10.38 4.77 -9.60
C SER A 104 -9.30 4.11 -10.47
N ASP A 105 -9.03 4.71 -11.63
CA ASP A 105 -7.89 4.35 -12.49
C ASP A 105 -6.55 4.55 -11.74
N LEU A 106 -5.55 3.75 -12.12
CA LEU A 106 -4.22 3.73 -11.51
C LEU A 106 -3.28 4.81 -12.08
N LYS A 107 -3.72 5.61 -13.07
CA LYS A 107 -2.91 6.68 -13.68
C LYS A 107 -2.17 7.56 -12.67
N SER A 108 -2.84 8.02 -11.63
CA SER A 108 -2.20 8.87 -10.61
C SER A 108 -1.12 8.11 -9.84
N MET A 109 -1.36 6.85 -9.50
CA MET A 109 -0.38 6.01 -8.80
C MET A 109 0.84 5.74 -9.69
N LEU A 110 0.61 5.38 -10.96
CA LEU A 110 1.68 5.15 -11.93
C LEU A 110 2.49 6.42 -12.23
N SER A 111 1.89 7.61 -12.15
CA SER A 111 2.62 8.87 -12.31
C SER A 111 3.67 9.13 -11.21
N THR A 112 3.58 8.43 -10.07
CA THR A 112 4.60 8.49 -9.01
C THR A 112 5.81 7.62 -9.29
N HIS A 113 5.73 6.74 -10.29
CA HIS A 113 6.85 5.92 -10.71
C HIS A 113 7.72 6.71 -11.71
N LEU A 114 8.84 7.22 -11.20
CA LEU A 114 9.76 8.11 -11.90
C LEU A 114 10.96 7.34 -12.47
N THR A 115 11.65 7.95 -13.42
CA THR A 115 12.68 7.26 -14.24
C THR A 115 14.10 7.44 -13.72
N SER A 116 14.33 8.41 -12.83
CA SER A 116 15.66 8.72 -12.30
C SER A 116 15.64 9.01 -10.80
N MET A 117 16.77 8.77 -10.12
CA MET A 117 16.92 9.10 -8.68
C MET A 117 16.71 10.59 -8.40
N PHE A 118 17.12 11.45 -9.33
CA PHE A 118 16.92 12.89 -9.19
C PHE A 118 15.43 13.25 -9.09
N GLU A 119 14.57 12.66 -9.92
CA GLU A 119 13.13 12.91 -9.91
C GLU A 119 12.47 12.52 -8.58
N TYR A 120 12.92 11.44 -7.93
CA TYR A 120 12.40 11.01 -6.63
C TYR A 120 12.83 11.92 -5.47
N LEU A 121 14.06 12.44 -5.53
CA LEU A 121 14.68 13.17 -4.41
C LEU A 121 14.52 14.69 -4.54
N ALA A 122 14.32 15.21 -5.75
CA ALA A 122 14.16 16.64 -5.97
C ALA A 122 12.83 17.12 -5.35
N PRO A 123 12.86 18.13 -4.47
CA PRO A 123 11.64 18.66 -3.88
C PRO A 123 10.74 19.25 -4.98
N PRO A 124 9.41 19.05 -4.90
CA PRO A 124 8.50 19.60 -5.89
C PRO A 124 8.63 21.12 -5.89
N ARG A 125 8.94 21.71 -7.06
CA ARG A 125 8.97 23.17 -7.21
C ARG A 125 7.59 23.72 -6.87
N LYS A 126 7.50 24.55 -5.81
CA LYS A 126 6.30 25.34 -5.54
C LYS A 126 5.99 26.17 -6.79
N LYS A 127 4.87 25.89 -7.46
CA LYS A 127 4.26 26.85 -8.39
C LYS A 127 3.74 28.01 -7.54
N GLY A 128 4.60 29.00 -7.32
CA GLY A 128 4.29 30.21 -6.57
C GLY A 128 5.07 31.39 -7.13
N SER A 129 4.32 32.40 -7.56
CA SER A 129 4.74 33.72 -8.05
C SER A 129 5.23 33.76 -9.49
N GLN A 130 4.34 34.15 -10.42
CA GLN A 130 4.77 34.98 -11.53
C GLN A 130 5.49 36.17 -10.92
N ILE A 131 6.81 36.25 -11.11
CA ILE A 131 7.53 37.49 -10.89
C ILE A 131 6.96 38.44 -11.95
N ALA A 132 6.12 39.39 -11.53
CA ALA A 132 5.75 40.51 -12.37
C ALA A 132 7.06 41.21 -12.77
N GLN A 133 7.37 41.18 -14.07
CA GLN A 133 8.43 42.02 -14.62
C GLN A 133 8.04 43.49 -14.36
N PRO A 134 8.86 44.30 -13.69
CA PRO A 134 8.63 45.74 -13.71
C PRO A 134 8.90 46.24 -15.14
N SER A 135 7.85 46.76 -15.77
CA SER A 135 7.92 47.52 -17.01
C SER A 135 8.67 48.84 -16.76
N THR A 136 9.92 48.95 -17.19
CA THR A 136 10.63 50.24 -17.27
C THR A 136 10.45 50.83 -18.67
N ASN A 137 9.66 51.89 -18.75
CA ASN A 137 9.38 52.62 -19.99
C ASN A 137 10.38 53.79 -20.15
N GLN A 138 11.22 53.67 -21.18
CA GLN A 138 11.87 54.70 -22.02
C GLN A 138 12.61 55.91 -21.42
N SER A 139 13.90 56.07 -21.82
CA SER A 139 14.34 57.29 -22.52
C SER A 139 15.67 57.12 -23.32
N ARG A 140 15.56 57.31 -24.65
CA ARG A 140 16.48 57.92 -25.64
C ARG A 140 18.02 57.63 -25.65
N ASN A 141 18.45 56.79 -26.63
CA ASN A 141 19.37 57.02 -27.78
C ASN A 141 20.82 57.61 -27.60
N PRO A 142 21.78 57.43 -28.57
CA PRO A 142 22.49 56.19 -28.98
C PRO A 142 24.02 56.40 -29.28
N THR A 143 24.96 55.45 -29.09
CA THR A 143 26.26 55.47 -29.84
C THR A 143 27.08 54.15 -29.78
N THR A 144 27.23 53.54 -30.95
CA THR A 144 28.40 52.89 -31.60
C THR A 144 29.42 51.99 -30.84
N THR A 145 29.68 50.81 -31.44
CA THR A 145 31.01 50.25 -31.81
C THR A 145 31.34 48.83 -31.31
N ASN A 146 31.53 47.93 -32.29
CA ASN A 146 32.35 46.70 -32.40
C ASN A 146 32.08 45.51 -31.45
N GLN A 147 31.61 44.38 -31.98
CA GLN A 147 32.45 43.23 -32.44
C GLN A 147 33.48 42.81 -31.38
N THR A 148 33.34 41.61 -30.80
CA THR A 148 34.25 40.47 -31.03
C THR A 148 33.65 39.19 -30.44
N GLU A 149 33.82 38.14 -31.22
CA GLU A 149 33.58 36.71 -31.14
C GLU A 149 34.24 35.98 -29.95
N PHE A 150 34.04 34.66 -29.91
CA PHE A 150 34.65 33.60 -29.08
C PHE A 150 33.95 33.23 -27.77
N GLU A 151 33.77 31.96 -27.39
CA GLU A 151 33.79 30.65 -28.08
C GLU A 151 33.22 29.66 -27.04
N ARG A 152 32.59 28.59 -27.49
CA ARG A 152 32.27 27.44 -26.63
C ARG A 152 33.56 26.72 -26.27
N VAL A 153 33.76 26.37 -25.01
CA VAL A 153 34.43 25.10 -24.69
C VAL A 153 33.99 24.53 -23.33
N PHE A 154 33.56 23.26 -23.42
CA PHE A 154 33.33 22.20 -22.42
C PHE A 154 32.38 22.47 -21.24
#